data_AF-A0A9Q5ZBR2-F1
#
_entry.id   AF-A0A9Q5ZBR2-F1
#
_cell.length_a   1.000
_cell.length_b   1.000
_cell.length_c   1.000
_cell.angle_alpha   90.00
_cell.angle_beta   90.00
_cell.angle_gamma   90.00
#
_symmetry.space_group_name_H-M   'P 1'
#
loop_
_entity.id
_entity.type
_entity.pdbx_description
1 polymer ?
#
loop_
_entity_poly.entity_id
_entity_poly.type
_entity_poly.pdbx_seq_one_letter_code
_entity_poly.pdbx_strand_id
1 'polypeptide(L)'
;MIDLLSKDLKHSEKYKGCIIDVWRDDRRCCYLAELYAPVRNRMLMQQRQAFSDIHSALAYMREQIDKYYSQGWHKGCIIDVWFDLRLGCYLGELYVPVEDLMVLQESLPFSDIHSALAYMREQINKYYLK
;
A
#
# COMPACT_ATOMS: atom_id res chain seq x y z
N MET A 1 -8.07 6.66 -18.77
CA MET A 1 -7.23 5.75 -17.96
C MET A 1 -6.23 5.13 -18.90
N ILE A 2 -4.95 5.50 -18.81
CA ILE A 2 -3.90 4.85 -19.60
C ILE A 2 -3.25 3.85 -18.67
N ASP A 3 -3.54 2.57 -18.89
CA ASP A 3 -2.90 1.43 -18.23
C ASP A 3 -1.47 1.29 -18.77
N LEU A 4 -0.59 2.20 -18.37
CA LEU A 4 0.80 2.27 -18.80
C LEU A 4 1.65 1.13 -18.23
N LEU A 5 1.13 0.37 -17.25
CA LEU A 5 1.91 -0.60 -16.50
C LEU A 5 1.46 -2.05 -16.63
N SER A 6 0.26 -2.35 -17.15
CA SER A 6 -0.10 -3.77 -17.36
C SER A 6 0.75 -4.48 -18.41
N LYS A 7 1.51 -3.78 -19.24
CA LYS A 7 2.46 -4.42 -20.17
C LYS A 7 3.83 -4.72 -19.54
N ASP A 8 4.36 -3.82 -18.72
CA ASP A 8 5.70 -3.99 -18.12
C ASP A 8 5.70 -4.91 -16.89
N LEU A 9 4.63 -4.93 -16.09
CA LEU A 9 4.57 -5.73 -14.85
C LEU A 9 4.03 -7.16 -15.06
N LYS A 10 3.39 -7.46 -16.20
CA LYS A 10 2.85 -8.80 -16.50
C LYS A 10 3.90 -9.90 -16.59
N HIS A 11 5.18 -9.55 -16.77
CA HIS A 11 6.27 -10.50 -16.99
C HIS A 11 7.15 -10.74 -15.76
N SER A 12 6.92 -10.03 -14.65
CA SER A 12 7.64 -10.27 -13.40
C SER A 12 6.78 -11.10 -12.46
N GLU A 13 7.14 -12.38 -12.26
CA GLU A 13 6.50 -13.22 -11.23
C GLU A 13 6.55 -12.56 -9.83
N LYS A 14 7.52 -11.67 -9.61
CA LYS A 14 7.73 -10.93 -8.37
C LYS A 14 6.58 -9.97 -8.01
N TYR A 15 5.84 -9.46 -9.01
CA TYR A 15 4.81 -8.42 -8.83
C TYR A 15 3.42 -8.89 -9.23
N LYS A 16 3.22 -10.21 -9.28
CA LYS A 16 2.01 -10.84 -9.82
C LYS A 16 0.76 -10.35 -9.07
N GLY A 17 -0.04 -9.55 -9.78
CA GLY A 17 -1.34 -9.06 -9.34
C GLY A 17 -1.37 -7.65 -8.74
N CYS A 18 -0.24 -6.94 -8.62
CA CYS A 18 -0.27 -5.51 -8.27
C CYS A 18 -0.78 -4.66 -9.44
N ILE A 19 -1.52 -3.60 -9.13
CA ILE A 19 -2.01 -2.61 -10.09
C ILE A 19 -1.44 -1.25 -9.68
N ILE A 20 -0.85 -0.52 -10.61
CA ILE A 20 -0.52 0.89 -10.43
C ILE A 20 -1.34 1.68 -11.42
N ASP A 21 -2.15 2.59 -10.90
CA ASP A 21 -2.89 3.54 -11.70
C ASP A 21 -2.22 4.90 -11.61
N VAL A 22 -1.89 5.49 -12.76
CA VAL A 22 -1.39 6.86 -12.85
C VAL A 22 -2.27 7.65 -13.80
N TRP A 23 -2.76 8.80 -13.35
CA TRP A 23 -3.54 9.70 -14.18
C TRP A 23 -3.23 11.15 -13.89
N ARG A 24 -3.46 12.00 -14.88
CA ARG A 24 -3.31 13.44 -14.76
C ARG A 24 -4.55 14.02 -14.06
N ASP A 25 -4.32 14.79 -13.00
CA ASP A 25 -5.32 15.62 -12.34
C ASP A 25 -5.15 17.07 -12.83
N ASP A 26 -5.95 17.43 -13.83
CA ASP A 26 -5.90 18.76 -14.45
C ASP A 26 -6.31 19.89 -13.49
N ARG A 27 -7.07 19.60 -12.42
CA ARG A 27 -7.47 20.62 -11.43
C ARG A 27 -6.30 21.02 -10.54
N ARG A 28 -5.41 20.07 -10.26
CA ARG A 28 -4.24 20.25 -9.39
C ARG A 28 -2.95 20.40 -10.17
N CYS A 29 -3.01 20.38 -11.50
CA CYS A 29 -1.86 20.43 -12.41
C CYS A 29 -0.79 19.39 -12.05
N CYS A 30 -1.20 18.18 -11.65
CA CYS A 30 -0.29 17.13 -11.20
C CYS A 30 -0.70 15.76 -11.76
N TYR A 31 0.12 14.74 -11.49
CA TYR A 31 -0.18 13.34 -11.73
C TYR A 31 -0.50 12.68 -10.39
N LEU A 32 -1.68 12.08 -10.27
CA LEU A 32 -2.00 11.21 -9.15
C LEU A 32 -1.62 9.79 -9.51
N ALA A 33 -0.91 9.14 -8.60
CA ALA A 33 -0.59 7.73 -8.70
C ALA A 33 -1.14 6.99 -7.49
N GLU A 34 -1.74 5.84 -7.75
CA GLU A 34 -2.25 4.89 -6.75
C GLU A 34 -1.59 3.53 -6.98
N LEU A 35 -1.18 2.91 -5.89
CA LEU A 35 -0.69 1.54 -5.87
C LEU A 35 -1.71 0.65 -5.18
N TYR A 36 -2.08 -0.42 -5.87
CA TYR A 36 -2.93 -1.48 -5.37
C TYR A 36 -2.14 -2.79 -5.35
N ALA A 37 -2.23 -3.52 -4.25
CA ALA A 37 -1.59 -4.82 -4.10
C ALA A 37 -2.62 -5.94 -3.87
N PRO A 38 -2.40 -7.12 -4.46
CA PRO A 38 -3.25 -8.27 -4.24
C PRO A 38 -2.92 -8.85 -2.87
N VAL A 39 -3.96 -9.11 -2.10
CA VAL A 39 -3.92 -9.53 -0.71
C VAL A 39 -4.89 -10.69 -0.57
N ARG A 40 -4.37 -11.92 -0.73
CA ARG A 40 -5.17 -13.14 -0.87
C ARG A 40 -6.26 -12.98 -1.94
N ASN A 41 -7.51 -12.78 -1.53
CA ASN A 41 -8.68 -12.62 -2.40
C ASN A 41 -9.14 -11.16 -2.56
N ARG A 42 -8.38 -10.18 -2.06
CA ARG A 42 -8.71 -8.75 -2.14
C ARG A 42 -7.63 -7.96 -2.87
N MET A 43 -8.01 -6.80 -3.37
CA MET A 43 -7.09 -5.79 -3.90
C MET A 43 -7.16 -4.59 -2.96
N LEU A 44 -6.05 -4.22 -2.32
CA LEU A 44 -6.01 -3.11 -1.35
C LEU A 44 -5.15 -1.96 -1.89
N MET A 45 -5.63 -0.72 -1.74
CA MET A 45 -4.90 0.48 -2.11
C MET A 45 -3.84 0.77 -1.04
N GLN A 46 -2.58 0.48 -1.35
CA GLN A 46 -1.44 0.63 -0.45
C GLN A 46 -0.93 2.07 -0.37
N GLN A 47 -1.07 2.81 -1.47
CA GLN A 47 -0.54 4.16 -1.51
C GLN A 47 -1.27 5.03 -2.52
N ARG A 48 -1.37 6.32 -2.20
CA ARG A 48 -1.81 7.38 -3.11
C ARG A 48 -0.94 8.61 -2.94
N GLN A 49 -0.38 9.12 -4.03
CA GLN A 49 0.47 10.30 -3.99
C GLN A 49 0.38 11.14 -5.27
N ALA A 50 0.59 12.45 -5.12
CA ALA A 50 0.67 13.40 -6.22
C ALA A 50 2.12 13.65 -6.65
N PHE A 51 2.34 13.79 -7.95
CA PHE A 51 3.64 14.00 -8.58
C PHE A 51 3.56 15.13 -9.62
N SER A 52 4.64 15.85 -9.84
CA SER A 52 4.73 16.87 -10.90
C SER A 52 4.76 16.28 -12.30
N ASP A 53 5.25 15.05 -12.44
CA ASP A 53 5.42 14.37 -13.72
C ASP A 53 5.14 12.86 -13.61
N ILE A 54 4.83 12.24 -14.75
CA ILE A 54 4.45 10.83 -14.83
C ILE A 54 5.63 9.87 -14.58
N HIS A 55 6.85 10.26 -14.91
CA HIS A 55 8.02 9.38 -14.78
C HIS A 55 8.42 9.22 -13.30
N SER A 56 8.41 10.31 -12.54
CA SER A 56 8.63 10.29 -11.09
C SER A 56 7.56 9.46 -10.38
N ALA A 57 6.29 9.59 -10.79
CA ALA A 57 5.20 8.79 -10.26
C ALA A 57 5.42 7.28 -10.46
N LEU A 58 5.77 6.88 -11.68
CA LEU A 58 6.02 5.47 -12.02
C LEU A 58 7.24 4.90 -11.30
N ALA A 59 8.35 5.65 -11.24
CA ALA A 59 9.58 5.22 -10.57
C ALA A 59 9.35 5.01 -9.08
N TYR A 60 8.68 5.97 -8.43
CA TYR A 60 8.35 5.88 -7.02
C TYR A 60 7.42 4.70 -6.73
N MET A 61 6.33 4.52 -7.50
CA MET A 61 5.40 3.42 -7.26
C MET A 61 6.05 2.04 -7.42
N ARG A 62 7.02 1.89 -8.34
CA ARG A 62 7.83 0.66 -8.47
C ARG A 62 8.65 0.38 -7.21
N GLU A 63 9.31 1.40 -6.65
CA GLU A 63 10.07 1.28 -5.40
C GLU A 63 9.16 0.86 -4.22
N GLN A 64 7.93 1.38 -4.19
CA GLN A 64 6.98 1.07 -3.12
C GLN A 64 6.43 -0.34 -3.21
N ILE A 65 6.23 -0.88 -4.42
CA ILE A 65 5.94 -2.31 -4.60
C ILE A 65 7.08 -3.17 -4.01
N ASP A 66 8.33 -2.84 -4.30
CA ASP A 66 9.48 -3.58 -3.76
C ASP A 66 9.53 -3.52 -2.22
N LYS A 67 9.20 -2.37 -1.63
CA LYS A 67 9.07 -2.22 -0.17
C LYS A 67 7.92 -3.02 0.41
N TYR A 68 6.75 -2.98 -0.23
CA TYR A 68 5.57 -3.73 0.20
C TYR A 68 5.85 -5.24 0.28
N TYR A 69 6.45 -5.81 -0.77
CA TYR A 69 6.81 -7.24 -0.76
C TYR A 69 7.93 -7.59 0.22
N SER A 70 8.78 -6.63 0.61
CA SER A 70 9.86 -6.88 1.58
C SER A 70 9.50 -6.58 3.03
N GLN A 71 8.46 -5.77 3.30
CA GLN A 71 8.17 -5.27 4.65
C GLN A 71 6.68 -5.32 5.08
N GLY A 72 5.75 -5.43 4.13
CA GLY A 72 4.29 -5.35 4.39
C GLY A 72 3.70 -6.62 5.01
N TRP A 73 4.36 -7.76 4.85
CA TRP A 73 3.95 -9.04 5.42
C TRP A 73 4.71 -9.33 6.71
N HIS A 74 3.98 -9.59 7.79
CA HIS A 74 4.57 -10.04 9.06
C HIS A 74 3.71 -11.15 9.67
N LYS A 75 4.30 -12.36 9.78
CA LYS A 75 3.63 -13.58 10.27
C LYS A 75 2.33 -13.96 9.54
N GLY A 76 2.15 -13.51 8.29
CA GLY A 76 0.91 -13.74 7.53
C GLY A 76 -0.17 -12.68 7.74
N CYS A 77 0.06 -11.71 8.63
CA CYS A 77 -0.69 -10.45 8.70
C CYS A 77 -0.11 -9.42 7.74
N ILE A 78 -0.93 -8.43 7.38
CA ILE A 78 -0.53 -7.28 6.57
C ILE A 78 -0.65 -6.02 7.38
N ILE A 79 0.39 -5.19 7.27
CA ILE A 79 0.39 -3.83 7.78
C ILE A 79 0.34 -2.91 6.57
N ASP A 80 -0.75 -2.17 6.45
CA ASP A 80 -0.90 -1.10 5.46
C ASP A 80 -0.70 0.24 6.17
N VAL A 81 0.10 1.13 5.58
CA VAL A 81 0.33 2.47 6.14
C VAL A 81 0.35 3.48 5.01
N TRP A 82 -0.57 4.43 5.08
CA TRP A 82 -0.72 5.46 4.05
C TRP A 82 -0.96 6.83 4.69
N PHE A 83 -0.58 7.90 4.00
CA PHE A 83 -0.79 9.26 4.50
C PHE A 83 -2.16 9.80 4.10
N ASP A 84 -3.00 10.13 5.08
CA ASP A 84 -4.28 10.78 4.85
C ASP A 84 -4.10 12.31 4.82
N LEU A 85 -4.18 12.87 3.62
CA LEU A 85 -4.09 14.32 3.38
C LEU A 85 -5.18 15.13 4.07
N ARG A 86 -6.35 14.55 4.36
CA ARG A 86 -7.46 15.26 5.01
C ARG A 86 -7.24 15.38 6.51
N LEU A 87 -6.65 14.34 7.10
CA LEU A 87 -6.36 14.29 8.54
C LEU A 87 -4.96 14.82 8.87
N GLY A 88 -4.08 14.94 7.87
CA GLY A 88 -2.70 15.39 8.07
C GLY A 88 -1.88 14.38 8.86
N CYS A 89 -2.21 13.09 8.81
CA CYS A 89 -1.56 12.03 9.56
C CYS A 89 -1.40 10.76 8.72
N TYR A 90 -0.59 9.82 9.19
CA TYR A 90 -0.51 8.47 8.63
C TYR A 90 -1.61 7.60 9.22
N LEU A 91 -2.43 6.96 8.39
CA LEU A 91 -3.32 5.91 8.83
C LEU A 91 -2.59 4.58 8.72
N GLY A 92 -2.47 3.88 9.86
CA GLY A 92 -1.99 2.51 9.90
C GLY A 92 -3.18 1.56 10.02
N GLU A 93 -3.25 0.57 9.15
CA GLU A 93 -4.28 -0.47 9.14
C GLU A 93 -3.63 -1.85 9.29
N LEU A 94 -4.17 -2.64 10.21
CA LEU A 94 -3.75 -4.02 10.44
C LEU A 94 -4.79 -4.97 9.87
N TYR A 95 -4.36 -5.81 8.93
CA TYR A 95 -5.17 -6.86 8.37
C TYR A 95 -4.66 -8.22 8.87
N VAL A 96 -5.55 -8.99 9.50
CA VAL A 96 -5.24 -10.32 10.02
C VAL A 96 -5.90 -11.40 9.18
N PRO A 97 -5.22 -12.55 8.98
CA PRO A 97 -5.81 -13.67 8.29
C PRO A 97 -6.86 -14.36 9.18
N VAL A 98 -8.09 -14.44 8.70
CA VAL A 98 -9.18 -15.22 9.31
C VAL A 98 -9.67 -16.20 8.26
N GLU A 99 -9.36 -17.49 8.45
CA GLU A 99 -9.57 -18.55 7.44
C GLU A 99 -8.92 -18.15 6.10
N ASP A 100 -9.71 -18.04 5.02
CA ASP A 100 -9.28 -17.64 3.68
C ASP A 100 -9.35 -16.13 3.43
N LEU A 101 -9.80 -15.34 4.40
CA LEU A 101 -10.01 -13.90 4.27
C LEU A 101 -8.92 -13.09 4.98
N MET A 102 -8.71 -11.86 4.50
CA MET A 102 -8.01 -10.82 5.26
C MET A 102 -9.05 -9.85 5.82
N VAL A 103 -9.08 -9.74 7.15
CA VAL A 103 -10.04 -8.91 7.89
C VAL A 103 -9.30 -7.73 8.49
N LEU A 104 -9.84 -6.52 8.30
CA LEU A 104 -9.34 -5.33 8.97
C LEU A 104 -9.59 -5.48 10.47
N GLN A 105 -8.51 -5.60 11.23
CA GLN A 105 -8.54 -5.76 12.68
C GLN A 105 -8.43 -4.42 13.39
N GLU A 106 -7.63 -3.51 12.84
CA GLU A 106 -7.31 -2.24 13.49
C GLU A 106 -7.02 -1.16 12.46
N SER A 107 -7.44 0.07 12.75
CA SER A 107 -7.21 1.25 11.91
C SER A 107 -7.01 2.46 12.82
N LEU A 108 -5.79 2.99 12.86
CA LEU A 108 -5.41 4.07 13.78
C LEU A 108 -4.56 5.15 13.09
N PRO A 109 -4.72 6.43 13.50
CA PRO A 109 -3.87 7.51 13.02
C PRO A 109 -2.54 7.59 13.78
N PHE A 110 -1.48 7.99 13.08
CA PHE A 110 -0.11 8.14 13.56
C PHE A 110 0.53 9.42 13.02
N SER A 111 1.45 10.01 13.79
CA SER A 111 2.22 11.19 13.37
C SER A 111 3.23 10.88 12.25
N ASP A 112 3.71 9.65 12.19
CA ASP A 112 4.75 9.21 11.27
C ASP A 112 4.64 7.72 10.94
N ILE A 113 5.23 7.32 9.81
CA ILE A 113 5.19 5.96 9.28
C ILE A 113 5.91 4.95 10.19
N HIS A 114 6.99 5.35 10.88
CA HIS A 114 7.78 4.42 11.69
C HIS A 114 7.02 4.01 12.95
N SER A 115 6.37 4.98 13.59
CA SER A 115 5.48 4.76 14.74
C SER A 115 4.31 3.84 14.37
N ALA A 116 3.69 4.06 13.20
CA ALA A 116 2.62 3.19 12.71
C ALA A 116 3.11 1.74 12.53
N LEU A 117 4.21 1.54 11.81
CA LEU A 117 4.77 0.21 11.56
C LEU A 117 5.19 -0.50 12.85
N ALA A 118 5.85 0.21 13.77
CA ALA A 118 6.29 -0.35 15.05
C ALA A 118 5.09 -0.83 15.89
N TYR A 119 4.07 0.02 16.01
CA TYR A 119 2.86 -0.30 16.74
C TYR A 119 2.14 -1.52 16.15
N MET A 120 1.92 -1.54 14.83
CA MET A 120 1.19 -2.62 14.17
C MET A 120 1.95 -3.96 14.28
N ARG A 121 3.28 -3.95 14.22
CA ARG A 121 4.11 -5.15 14.48
C ARG A 121 3.97 -5.64 15.92
N GLU A 122 3.92 -4.73 16.89
CA GLU A 122 3.68 -5.08 18.29
C GLU A 122 2.30 -5.73 18.47
N GLN A 123 1.26 -5.18 17.85
CA GLN A 123 -0.09 -5.77 17.89
C GLN A 123 -0.11 -7.17 17.29
N ILE A 124 0.50 -7.38 16.11
CA ILE A 124 0.65 -8.72 15.53
C ILE A 124 1.34 -9.66 16.52
N ASN A 125 2.44 -9.23 17.14
CA ASN A 125 3.12 -10.07 18.12
C ASN A 125 2.21 -10.42 19.31
N LYS A 126 1.38 -9.50 19.80
CA LYS A 126 0.39 -9.79 20.85
C LYS A 126 -0.68 -10.80 20.38
N TYR A 127 -1.13 -10.73 19.13
CA TYR A 127 -2.09 -11.69 18.58
C TYR A 127 -1.53 -13.12 18.52
N TYR A 128 -0.25 -13.29 18.15
CA TYR A 128 0.39 -14.61 18.04
C TYR A 128 1.00 -15.15 19.34
N LEU A 129 1.00 -14.38 20.43
CA LEU A 129 1.45 -14.81 21.75
C LEU A 129 0.29 -15.28 22.66
N LYS A 130 -0.96 -15.14 22.19
CA LYS A 130 -2.17 -15.66 22.86
C LYS A 130 -2.55 -17.01 22.28
#